data_AF-A0A970X6Q7-F1
#
_entry.id   AF-A0A970X6Q7-F1
#
_cell.length_a   1.000
_cell.length_b   1.000
_cell.length_c   1.000
_cell.angle_alpha   90.00
_cell.angle_beta   90.00
_cell.angle_gamma   90.00
#
_symmetry.space_group_name_H-M   'P 1'
#
loop_
_entity.id
_entity.type
_entity.pdbx_description
1 polymer ?
#
loop_
_entity_poly.entity_id
_entity_poly.type
_entity_poly.pdbx_seq_one_letter_code
_entity_poly.pdbx_strand_id
1 'polypeptide(L)'
;MGTLDRDDIERIARRVAELVAARPPAAARYVDAAEVARVLGVERDWVYAHARQLGAVRLGGPQGRLRFDLQQITRDLANTTNPPPTRRAGRRSAGTGDLRAAELTSPSRHANRHDPPGGPHRR
;
A
#
# COMPACT_ATOMS: atom_id res chain seq x y z
N MET A 1 -21.80 49.18 6.26
CA MET A 1 -21.41 47.76 6.29
C MET A 1 -22.16 47.11 5.14
N GLY A 2 -21.50 46.88 4.00
CA GLY A 2 -22.17 46.48 2.77
C GLY A 2 -22.69 45.05 2.89
N THR A 3 -24.01 44.88 2.77
CA THR A 3 -24.65 43.57 2.63
C THR A 3 -24.45 43.07 1.23
N LEU A 4 -23.91 41.85 1.09
CA LEU A 4 -23.76 41.16 -0.18
C LEU A 4 -25.16 40.83 -0.71
N ASP A 5 -25.51 41.36 -1.88
CA ASP A 5 -26.81 41.06 -2.49
C ASP A 5 -26.76 39.77 -3.34
N ARG A 6 -27.92 39.38 -3.86
CA ARG A 6 -28.04 38.16 -4.67
C ARG A 6 -27.20 38.25 -5.94
N ASP A 7 -27.14 39.42 -6.57
CA ASP A 7 -26.44 39.61 -7.84
C ASP A 7 -24.92 39.56 -7.62
N ASP A 8 -24.45 40.06 -6.48
CA ASP A 8 -23.07 39.89 -6.03
C ASP A 8 -22.71 38.41 -5.85
N ILE A 9 -23.58 37.64 -5.19
CA ILE A 9 -23.37 36.19 -4.99
C ILE A 9 -23.31 35.47 -6.34
N GLU A 10 -24.23 35.78 -7.26
CA GLU A 10 -24.25 35.15 -8.58
C GLU A 10 -23.02 35.51 -9.42
N ARG A 11 -22.56 36.77 -9.36
CA ARG A 11 -21.33 37.21 -10.04
C ARG A 11 -20.11 36.48 -9.50
N ILE A 12 -19.99 36.37 -8.18
CA ILE A 12 -18.90 35.64 -7.54
C ILE A 12 -18.95 34.16 -7.92
N ALA A 13 -20.11 33.51 -7.80
CA ALA A 13 -20.27 32.10 -8.12
C ALA A 13 -19.90 31.80 -9.57
N ARG A 14 -20.36 32.62 -10.52
CA ARG A 14 -20.01 32.49 -11.94
C ARG A 14 -18.52 32.66 -12.16
N ARG A 15 -17.91 33.67 -11.55
CA ARG A 15 -16.47 33.92 -11.68
C ARG A 15 -15.64 32.77 -11.13
N VAL A 16 -16.04 32.20 -9.99
CA VAL A 16 -15.39 31.03 -9.41
C VAL A 16 -15.53 29.82 -10.34
N ALA A 17 -16.72 29.57 -10.88
CA ALA A 17 -16.95 28.46 -11.81
C ALA A 17 -16.08 28.59 -13.06
N GLU A 18 -15.97 29.78 -13.65
CA GLU A 18 -15.08 30.07 -14.77
C GLU A 18 -13.61 29.78 -14.42
N LEU A 19 -13.14 30.22 -13.25
CA LEU A 19 -11.76 30.02 -12.81
C LEU A 19 -11.43 28.54 -12.56
N VAL A 20 -12.39 27.78 -12.01
CA VAL A 20 -12.24 26.33 -11.81
C VAL A 20 -12.25 25.59 -13.14
N ALA A 21 -13.14 25.96 -14.08
CA ALA A 21 -13.23 25.34 -15.40
C ALA A 21 -12.02 25.64 -16.28
N ALA A 22 -11.44 26.85 -16.17
CA ALA A 22 -10.25 27.25 -16.91
C ALA A 22 -8.96 26.56 -16.41
N ARG A 23 -9.01 25.92 -15.24
CA ARG A 23 -7.88 25.13 -14.75
C ARG A 23 -7.79 23.87 -15.61
N PRO A 24 -6.71 23.67 -16.39
CA PRO A 24 -6.57 22.45 -17.17
C PRO A 24 -6.65 21.25 -16.23
N PRO A 25 -7.33 20.15 -16.64
CA PRO A 25 -7.33 18.94 -15.85
C PRO A 25 -5.87 18.58 -15.56
N ALA A 26 -5.51 18.55 -14.28
CA ALA A 26 -4.16 18.22 -13.89
C ALA A 26 -3.83 16.87 -14.54
N ALA A 27 -2.81 16.83 -15.39
CA ALA A 27 -2.43 15.59 -16.07
C ALA A 27 -2.26 14.51 -15.00
N ALA A 28 -3.07 13.45 -15.08
CA ALA A 28 -3.08 12.38 -14.11
C ALA A 28 -1.66 11.82 -13.99
N ARG A 29 -1.01 12.07 -12.84
CA ARG A 29 0.33 11.55 -12.57
C ARG A 29 0.16 10.13 -12.04
N TYR A 30 0.06 9.21 -12.98
CA TYR A 30 0.01 7.78 -12.69
C TYR A 30 1.38 7.30 -12.18
N VAL A 31 1.46 7.00 -10.89
CA VAL A 31 2.66 6.46 -10.25
C VAL A 31 2.42 5.04 -9.74
N ASP A 32 3.49 4.37 -9.32
CA ASP A 32 3.40 3.05 -8.70
C ASP A 32 3.13 3.12 -7.19
N ALA A 33 2.89 1.95 -6.58
CA ALA A 33 2.62 1.84 -5.14
C ALA A 33 3.79 2.32 -4.26
N ALA A 34 5.03 2.21 -4.75
CA ALA A 34 6.20 2.62 -4.00
C ALA A 34 6.25 4.14 -3.85
N GLU A 35 5.94 4.85 -4.91
CA GLU A 35 5.88 6.30 -4.91
C GLU A 35 4.70 6.81 -4.08
N VAL A 36 3.52 6.17 -4.16
CA VAL A 36 2.38 6.50 -3.28
C VAL A 36 2.77 6.35 -1.80
N ALA A 37 3.43 5.23 -1.43
CA ALA A 37 3.85 5.00 -0.06
C ALA A 37 4.87 6.04 0.43
N ARG A 38 5.72 6.56 -0.47
CA ARG A 38 6.68 7.61 -0.15
C ARG A 38 5.97 8.95 0.07
N VAL A 39 5.05 9.33 -0.81
CA VAL A 39 4.29 10.58 -0.72
C VAL A 39 3.41 10.62 0.52
N LEU A 40 2.73 9.51 0.83
CA LEU A 40 1.82 9.43 1.99
C LEU A 40 2.54 9.11 3.31
N GLY A 41 3.83 8.73 3.27
CA GLY A 41 4.58 8.34 4.48
C GLY A 41 4.11 7.03 5.11
N VAL A 42 3.44 6.16 4.35
CA VAL A 42 2.90 4.86 4.78
C VAL A 42 3.79 3.71 4.32
N GLU A 43 3.40 2.47 4.66
CA GLU A 43 4.03 1.26 4.14
C GLU A 43 3.42 0.82 2.80
N ARG A 44 4.20 0.11 1.97
CA ARG A 44 3.74 -0.38 0.65
C ARG A 44 2.61 -1.39 0.78
N ASP A 45 2.64 -2.24 1.79
CA ASP A 45 1.60 -3.25 2.01
C ASP A 45 0.26 -2.61 2.32
N TRP A 46 0.26 -1.48 3.03
CA TRP A 46 -0.93 -0.69 3.26
C TRP A 46 -1.51 -0.16 1.95
N VAL A 47 -0.67 0.34 1.03
CA VAL A 47 -1.09 0.83 -0.30
C VAL A 47 -1.72 -0.30 -1.12
N TYR A 48 -1.16 -1.51 -1.08
CA TYR A 48 -1.77 -2.66 -1.76
C TYR A 48 -3.10 -3.08 -1.13
N ALA A 49 -3.19 -3.12 0.20
CA ALA A 49 -4.42 -3.44 0.92
C ALA A 49 -5.54 -2.43 0.63
N HIS A 50 -5.18 -1.15 0.45
CA HIS A 50 -6.12 -0.05 0.22
C HIS A 50 -6.20 0.34 -1.27
N ALA A 51 -5.68 -0.48 -2.19
CA ALA A 51 -5.52 -0.11 -3.59
C ALA A 51 -6.85 0.29 -4.27
N ARG A 52 -7.95 -0.40 -3.96
CA ARG A 52 -9.28 -0.04 -4.50
C ARG A 52 -9.78 1.30 -3.98
N GLN A 53 -9.55 1.59 -2.70
CA GLN A 53 -9.97 2.84 -2.06
C GLN A 53 -9.14 4.03 -2.56
N LEU A 54 -7.87 3.80 -2.89
CA LEU A 54 -6.96 4.78 -3.47
C LEU A 54 -7.18 4.98 -4.99
N GLY A 55 -8.19 4.34 -5.59
CA GLY A 55 -8.48 4.49 -7.01
C GLY A 55 -7.46 3.85 -7.95
N ALA A 56 -6.84 2.73 -7.55
CA ALA A 56 -5.83 2.07 -8.38
C ALA A 56 -6.41 1.62 -9.73
N VAL A 57 -5.74 2.01 -10.82
CA VAL A 57 -6.05 1.62 -12.19
C VAL A 57 -5.05 0.56 -12.63
N ARG A 58 -5.55 -0.56 -13.18
CA ARG A 58 -4.70 -1.58 -13.80
C ARG A 58 -4.42 -1.22 -15.25
N LEU A 59 -3.15 -1.08 -15.59
CA LEU A 59 -2.73 -0.87 -16.98
C LEU A 59 -2.15 -2.17 -17.54
N GLY A 60 -2.69 -2.66 -18.65
CA GLY A 60 -2.17 -3.85 -19.36
C GLY A 60 -2.88 -5.18 -19.05
N GLY A 61 -4.19 -5.16 -18.74
CA GLY A 61 -5.00 -6.38 -18.63
C GLY A 61 -4.91 -7.11 -17.28
N PRO A 62 -5.20 -8.43 -17.21
CA PRO A 62 -5.36 -9.17 -15.96
C PRO A 62 -4.12 -9.19 -15.05
N GLN A 63 -2.92 -9.18 -15.64
CA GLN A 63 -1.63 -9.06 -14.94
C GLN A 63 -1.05 -7.63 -15.00
N GLY A 64 -1.84 -6.67 -15.45
CA GLY A 64 -1.45 -5.28 -15.57
C GLY A 64 -0.99 -4.69 -14.23
N ARG A 65 0.04 -3.84 -14.29
CA ARG A 65 0.60 -3.19 -13.11
C ARG A 65 -0.42 -2.19 -12.56
N LEU A 66 -0.56 -2.18 -11.23
CA LEU A 66 -1.37 -1.17 -10.55
C LEU A 66 -0.68 0.17 -10.65
N ARG A 67 -1.42 1.17 -11.11
CA ARG A 67 -1.02 2.57 -11.11
C ARG A 67 -2.03 3.39 -10.35
N PHE A 68 -1.55 4.48 -9.78
CA PHE A 68 -2.29 5.33 -8.87
C PHE A 68 -2.22 6.76 -9.36
N ASP A 69 -3.34 7.45 -9.41
CA ASP A 69 -3.34 8.88 -9.66
C ASP A 69 -3.03 9.64 -8.36
N LEU A 70 -1.82 10.22 -8.27
CA LEU A 70 -1.42 10.99 -7.10
C LEU A 70 -2.30 12.20 -6.83
N GLN A 71 -2.84 12.85 -7.88
CA GLN A 71 -3.68 14.03 -7.69
C GLN A 71 -5.01 13.65 -7.06
N GLN A 72 -5.59 12.53 -7.50
CA GLN A 72 -6.81 12.00 -6.91
C GLN A 72 -6.59 11.61 -5.44
N ILE A 73 -5.55 10.83 -5.15
CA ILE A 73 -5.24 10.40 -3.78
C ILE A 73 -5.05 11.60 -2.84
N THR A 74 -4.29 12.62 -3.27
CA THR A 74 -4.03 13.80 -2.44
C THR A 74 -5.30 14.60 -2.16
N ARG A 75 -6.18 14.72 -3.17
CA ARG A 75 -7.47 15.41 -3.04
C ARG A 75 -8.40 14.67 -2.08
N ASP A 76 -8.50 13.35 -2.22
CA ASP A 76 -9.37 12.52 -1.39
C ASP A 76 -8.90 12.50 0.07
N LEU A 77 -7.58 12.50 0.31
CA LEU A 77 -7.03 12.64 1.65
C LEU A 77 -7.28 14.02 2.25
N ALA A 78 -7.16 15.11 1.47
CA ALA A 78 -7.45 16.45 1.96
C ALA A 78 -8.92 16.60 2.41
N ASN A 79 -9.82 15.80 1.84
CA ASN A 79 -11.24 15.78 2.17
C ASN A 79 -11.60 14.81 3.30
N THR A 80 -10.65 13.99 3.78
CA THR A 80 -10.89 12.93 4.78
C THR A 80 -10.24 13.27 6.12
N THR A 81 -11.01 13.23 7.21
CA THR A 81 -10.54 13.54 8.57
C THR A 81 -9.65 12.45 9.20
N ASN A 82 -9.60 11.25 8.61
CA ASN A 82 -8.83 10.13 9.16
C ASN A 82 -7.47 9.97 8.44
N PRO A 83 -6.34 10.31 9.07
CA PRO A 83 -5.03 10.16 8.46
C PRO A 83 -4.63 8.68 8.35
N PRO A 84 -3.89 8.29 7.30
CA PRO A 84 -3.48 6.91 7.12
C PRO A 84 -2.43 6.49 8.18
N PRO A 85 -2.34 5.20 8.52
CA PRO A 85 -1.41 4.71 9.52
C PRO A 85 0.04 4.96 9.08
N THR A 86 0.76 5.76 9.86
CA THR A 86 2.16 6.10 9.58
C THR A 86 3.09 4.95 10.00
N ARG A 87 4.28 4.87 9.37
CA ARG A 87 5.31 3.84 9.66
C ARG A 87 5.70 3.71 11.15
N ARG A 88 5.44 4.73 11.98
CA ARG A 88 5.71 4.71 13.42
C ARG A 88 4.73 3.84 14.22
N ALA A 89 3.56 3.53 13.68
CA ALA A 89 2.56 2.71 14.34
C ALA A 89 2.84 1.21 14.19
N GLY A 90 3.26 0.74 13.01
CA GLY A 90 3.43 -0.69 12.71
C GLY A 90 4.58 -1.38 13.47
N ARG A 91 5.67 -0.66 13.77
CA ARG A 91 6.81 -1.23 14.51
C ARG A 91 6.51 -1.62 15.96
N ARG A 92 5.42 -1.11 16.55
CA ARG A 92 5.02 -1.45 17.92
C ARG A 92 4.08 -2.65 18.00
N SER A 93 3.55 -3.09 16.87
CA SER A 93 2.58 -4.20 16.79
C SER A 93 3.21 -5.52 16.35
N ALA A 94 4.43 -5.50 15.79
CA ALA A 94 5.13 -6.68 15.28
C ALA A 94 6.08 -7.33 16.32
N GLY A 95 5.88 -7.07 17.61
CA GLY A 95 6.83 -7.46 18.65
C GLY A 95 6.18 -7.82 19.97
N THR A 96 5.12 -8.63 20.00
CA THR A 96 4.67 -9.29 21.23
C THR A 96 3.86 -10.55 20.91
N GLY A 97 4.45 -11.72 21.21
CA GLY A 97 3.72 -12.93 21.57
C GLY A 97 3.53 -13.99 20.48
N ASP A 98 4.58 -14.79 20.19
CA ASP A 98 4.50 -16.25 20.38
C ASP A 98 5.89 -16.89 20.27
N LEU A 99 6.60 -16.99 21.40
CA LEU A 99 7.80 -17.82 21.56
C LEU A 99 7.50 -18.87 22.64
N ARG A 100 6.43 -19.67 22.48
CA ARG A 100 6.21 -20.88 23.29
C ARG A 100 5.60 -22.05 22.52
N ALA A 101 6.31 -22.54 21.50
CA ALA A 101 6.03 -23.83 20.88
C ALA A 101 7.29 -24.54 20.33
N ALA A 102 8.38 -24.56 21.09
CA ALA A 102 9.58 -25.34 20.75
C ALA A 102 10.15 -26.02 22.00
N GLU A 103 9.32 -26.82 22.67
CA GLU A 103 9.81 -27.81 23.61
C GLU A 103 8.98 -29.08 23.43
N LEU A 104 9.65 -30.23 23.44
CA LEU A 104 9.11 -31.60 23.38
C LEU A 104 8.84 -32.17 21.98
N THR A 105 9.90 -32.56 21.27
CA THR A 105 10.28 -33.99 21.17
C THR A 105 11.48 -34.16 20.22
N SER A 106 12.57 -34.68 20.77
CA SER A 106 13.72 -35.15 19.99
C SER A 106 14.43 -36.20 20.84
N PRO A 107 14.24 -37.49 20.57
CA PRO A 107 15.24 -38.47 20.89
C PRO A 107 16.18 -38.62 19.69
N SER A 108 17.44 -38.26 19.94
CA SER A 108 18.60 -38.73 19.19
C SER A 108 18.65 -40.25 19.12
N ARG A 109 18.97 -40.82 17.96
CA ARG A 109 20.26 -41.49 17.71
C ARG A 109 20.25 -42.24 16.37
N HIS A 110 21.21 -41.85 15.53
CA HIS A 110 22.14 -42.73 14.82
C HIS A 110 21.86 -44.24 14.90
N ALA A 111 21.33 -44.81 13.82
CA ALA A 111 21.67 -46.14 13.33
C ALA A 111 21.07 -46.30 11.93
N ASN A 112 21.83 -45.97 10.89
CA ASN A 112 21.57 -46.60 9.60
C ASN A 112 22.90 -47.04 8.99
N ARG A 113 23.26 -48.29 9.27
CA ARG A 113 24.34 -49.02 8.60
C ARG A 113 23.78 -50.40 8.24
N HIS A 114 22.99 -50.43 7.17
CA HIS A 114 22.80 -51.59 6.29
C HIS A 114 23.57 -51.26 5.00
N ASP A 115 24.43 -52.11 4.44
CA ASP A 115 24.23 -53.52 4.04
C ASP A 115 25.58 -54.31 3.99
N PRO A 116 25.60 -55.66 4.09
CA PRO A 116 26.72 -56.55 3.70
C PRO A 116 26.48 -57.11 2.26
N PRO A 117 27.05 -58.25 1.78
CA PRO A 117 28.37 -58.89 1.92
C PRO A 117 29.08 -59.12 0.54
N GLY A 118 30.36 -59.53 0.54
CA GLY A 118 30.97 -60.20 -0.62
C GLY A 118 32.51 -60.09 -0.73
N GLY A 119 33.24 -61.18 -0.44
CA GLY A 119 34.67 -61.34 -0.79
C GLY A 119 34.85 -61.65 -2.29
N PRO A 120 35.88 -62.41 -2.73
CA PRO A 120 37.20 -62.70 -2.16
C PRO A 120 38.35 -62.57 -3.21
N HIS A 121 39.59 -62.22 -2.86
CA HIS A 121 40.79 -62.60 -3.65
C HIS A 121 42.00 -62.73 -2.70
N ARG A 122 42.52 -63.95 -2.44
CA ARG A 122 43.72 -64.56 -3.05
C ARG A 122 44.87 -63.55 -3.21
N ARG A 123 46.11 -63.80 -2.77
CA ARG A 123 46.87 -65.03 -2.56
C ARG A 123 48.04 -64.74 -1.63
#